data_AF-A0A2U8PAT3-F1
#
_entry.id   AF-A0A2U8PAT3-F1
#
_cell.length_a   1.000
_cell.length_b   1.000
_cell.length_c   1.000
_cell.angle_alpha   90.00
_cell.angle_beta   90.00
_cell.angle_gamma   90.00
#
_symmetry.space_group_name_H-M   'P 1'
#
loop_
_entity.id
_entity.type
_entity.pdbx_description
1 polymer ?
#
loop_
_entity_poly.entity_id
_entity_poly.type
_entity_poly.pdbx_seq_one_letter_code
_entity_poly.pdbx_strand_id
1 'polypeptide(L)'
;MMRKLDNRGMAPFEFIMVSVALFTLMFAIFDLGRYAITMQSLRTLASAGARAVMISCYTPALLQSPPQSPAGCIGDPLSTAAKQNAAPFLFFGGLTPTLTVGANSNSLSVTASQANFKMLMPIWGTTLNAPIASNQIPF
;
A
#
# COMPACT_ATOMS: atom_id res chain seq x y z
N MET A 1 -5.92 -57.28 -33.48
CA MET A 1 -5.75 -57.23 -32.01
C MET A 1 -5.03 -55.94 -31.67
N MET A 2 -5.74 -54.92 -31.16
CA MET A 2 -5.13 -53.64 -30.78
C MET A 2 -4.37 -53.81 -29.47
N ARG A 3 -3.07 -53.48 -29.48
CA ARG A 3 -2.18 -53.57 -28.32
C ARG A 3 -2.53 -52.44 -27.35
N LYS A 4 -2.96 -52.77 -26.12
CA LYS A 4 -3.22 -51.81 -25.05
C LYS A 4 -1.94 -50.97 -24.83
N LEU A 5 -2.00 -49.68 -25.12
CA LEU A 5 -0.92 -48.76 -24.76
C LEU A 5 -0.88 -48.66 -23.23
N ASP A 6 0.30 -48.88 -22.65
CA ASP A 6 0.53 -48.79 -21.22
C ASP A 6 0.22 -47.34 -20.75
N ASN A 7 -0.81 -47.14 -19.91
CA ASN A 7 -1.16 -45.85 -19.28
C ASN A 7 -0.12 -45.39 -18.22
N ARG A 8 1.10 -45.93 -18.28
CA ARG A 8 2.17 -45.67 -17.32
C ARG A 8 2.70 -44.27 -17.59
N GLY A 9 2.42 -43.34 -16.69
CA GLY A 9 2.83 -41.93 -16.82
C GLY A 9 1.68 -40.93 -17.01
N MET A 10 0.43 -41.40 -17.19
CA MET A 10 -0.74 -40.51 -17.26
C MET A 10 -1.00 -39.80 -15.92
N ALA A 11 -0.92 -40.55 -14.81
CA ALA A 11 -1.10 -40.00 -13.46
C ALA A 11 -0.09 -38.90 -13.07
N PRO A 12 1.25 -39.05 -13.26
CA PRO A 12 2.18 -37.96 -12.97
C PRO A 12 2.01 -36.76 -13.92
N PHE A 13 1.61 -36.97 -15.17
CA PHE A 13 1.34 -35.87 -16.11
C PHE A 13 0.12 -35.05 -15.69
N GLU A 14 -0.99 -35.71 -15.34
CA GLU A 14 -2.19 -35.07 -14.80
C GLU A 14 -1.87 -34.32 -13.49
N PHE A 15 -1.07 -34.93 -12.61
CA PHE A 15 -0.66 -34.30 -11.37
C PHE A 15 0.18 -33.04 -11.61
N ILE A 16 1.12 -33.02 -12.56
CA ILE A 16 1.93 -31.84 -12.88
C ILE A 16 1.04 -30.71 -13.43
N MET A 17 0.12 -31.02 -14.34
CA MET A 17 -0.82 -30.04 -14.89
C MET A 17 -1.65 -29.35 -13.79
N VAL A 18 -2.17 -30.12 -12.84
CA VAL A 18 -2.96 -29.58 -11.73
C VAL A 18 -2.08 -28.87 -10.70
N SER A 19 -0.93 -29.44 -10.35
CA SER A 19 -0.03 -28.90 -9.33
C SER A 19 0.53 -27.55 -9.73
N VAL A 20 0.95 -27.37 -10.99
CA VAL A 20 1.47 -26.09 -11.49
C VAL A 20 0.41 -25.00 -11.36
N ALA A 21 -0.83 -25.27 -11.77
CA ALA A 21 -1.93 -24.31 -11.64
C ALA A 21 -2.23 -24.00 -10.16
N LEU A 22 -2.31 -25.03 -9.31
CA LEU A 22 -2.60 -24.89 -7.89
C LEU A 22 -1.56 -24.02 -7.16
N PHE A 23 -0.26 -24.31 -7.34
CA PHE A 23 0.80 -23.54 -6.71
C PHE A 23 0.85 -22.11 -7.24
N THR A 24 0.68 -21.91 -8.55
CA THR A 24 0.64 -20.57 -9.14
C THR A 24 -0.47 -19.72 -8.53
N LEU A 25 -1.67 -20.30 -8.40
CA LEU A 25 -2.84 -19.63 -7.82
C LEU A 25 -2.64 -19.33 -6.33
N MET A 26 -2.08 -20.28 -5.58
CA MET A 26 -1.74 -20.11 -4.17
C MET A 26 -0.77 -18.93 -3.96
N PHE A 27 0.35 -18.89 -4.69
CA PHE A 27 1.31 -17.79 -4.58
C PHE A 27 0.74 -16.45 -5.06
N ALA A 28 -0.07 -16.46 -6.14
CA ALA A 28 -0.75 -15.27 -6.63
C ALA A 28 -1.68 -14.66 -5.56
N ILE A 29 -2.46 -15.49 -4.85
CA ILE A 29 -3.35 -15.04 -3.77
C ILE A 29 -2.55 -14.40 -2.63
N PHE A 30 -1.49 -15.06 -2.15
CA PHE A 30 -0.70 -14.51 -1.05
C PHE A 30 0.01 -13.21 -1.41
N ASP A 31 0.53 -13.09 -2.63
CA ASP A 31 1.19 -11.86 -3.09
C ASP A 31 0.18 -10.70 -3.21
N LEU A 32 -1.02 -10.98 -3.75
CA LEU A 32 -2.10 -10.00 -3.80
C LEU A 32 -2.61 -9.62 -2.40
N GLY A 33 -2.72 -10.58 -1.48
CA GLY A 33 -3.11 -10.33 -0.10
C GLY A 33 -2.12 -9.39 0.60
N ARG A 34 -0.82 -9.62 0.42
CA ARG A 34 0.23 -8.73 0.96
C ARG A 34 0.11 -7.32 0.38
N TYR A 35 -0.16 -7.19 -0.92
CA TYR A 35 -0.42 -5.90 -1.56
C TYR A 35 -1.66 -5.21 -0.99
N ALA A 36 -2.77 -5.94 -0.81
CA ALA A 36 -4.01 -5.38 -0.28
C ALA A 36 -3.84 -4.86 1.15
N ILE A 37 -3.17 -5.62 2.03
CA ILE A 37 -2.84 -5.18 3.39
C ILE A 37 -1.96 -3.92 3.36
N THR A 38 -0.97 -3.88 2.45
CA THR A 38 -0.10 -2.71 2.27
C THR A 38 -0.91 -1.49 1.83
N MET A 39 -1.81 -1.63 0.87
CA MET A 39 -2.68 -0.53 0.43
C MET A 39 -3.63 -0.04 1.53
N GLN A 40 -4.24 -0.95 2.28
CA GLN A 40 -5.14 -0.58 3.38
C GLN A 40 -4.39 0.12 4.52
N SER A 41 -3.20 -0.35 4.85
CA SER A 41 -2.34 0.29 5.87
C SER A 41 -1.80 1.64 5.41
N LEU A 42 -1.48 1.83 4.12
CA LEU A 42 -1.13 3.15 3.59
C LEU A 42 -2.31 4.14 3.64
N ARG A 43 -3.53 3.70 3.35
CA ARG A 43 -4.74 4.54 3.46
C ARG A 43 -5.00 4.98 4.89
N THR A 44 -4.86 4.07 5.85
CA THR A 44 -4.99 4.41 7.28
C THR A 44 -3.88 5.36 7.73
N LEU A 45 -2.64 5.18 7.25
CA LEU A 45 -1.54 6.12 7.51
C LEU A 45 -1.81 7.51 6.92
N ALA A 46 -2.27 7.61 5.68
CA ALA A 46 -2.63 8.87 5.04
C ALA A 46 -3.79 9.56 5.76
N SER A 47 -4.77 8.80 6.28
CA SER A 47 -5.89 9.34 7.05
C SER A 47 -5.44 9.87 8.42
N ALA A 48 -4.57 9.14 9.11
CA ALA A 48 -3.96 9.61 10.36
C ALA A 48 -3.10 10.86 10.13
N GLY A 49 -2.32 10.90 9.04
CA GLY A 49 -1.58 12.07 8.60
C GLY A 49 -2.47 13.27 8.35
N ALA A 50 -3.57 13.09 7.61
CA ALA A 50 -4.52 14.17 7.35
C ALA A 50 -5.14 14.73 8.63
N ARG A 51 -5.51 13.85 9.56
CA ARG A 51 -6.00 14.27 10.88
C ARG A 51 -4.96 15.05 11.67
N ALA A 52 -3.71 14.61 11.67
CA ALA A 52 -2.63 15.33 12.35
C ALA A 52 -2.42 16.73 11.76
N VAL A 53 -2.34 16.84 10.42
CA VAL A 53 -2.24 18.14 9.73
C VAL A 53 -3.39 19.07 10.10
N MET A 54 -4.62 18.55 10.13
CA MET A 54 -5.79 19.33 10.50
C MET A 54 -5.64 19.93 11.90
N ILE A 55 -5.23 19.12 12.89
CA ILE A 55 -5.14 19.53 14.28
C ILE A 55 -3.93 20.44 14.54
N SER A 56 -2.75 20.08 14.02
CA SER A 56 -1.49 20.70 14.42
C SER A 56 -1.15 21.97 13.64
N CYS A 57 -1.66 22.11 12.42
CA CYS A 57 -1.26 23.20 11.54
C CYS A 57 -2.45 23.92 10.89
N TYR A 58 -3.42 23.19 10.35
CA TYR A 58 -4.54 23.79 9.62
C TYR A 58 -5.43 24.66 10.53
N THR A 59 -5.96 24.10 11.61
CA THR A 59 -6.83 24.83 12.54
C THR A 59 -6.13 26.05 13.16
N PRO A 60 -4.88 25.98 13.67
CA PRO A 60 -4.21 27.16 14.19
C PRO A 60 -3.90 28.22 13.13
N ALA A 61 -3.58 27.84 11.88
CA ALA A 61 -3.33 28.81 10.80
C ALA A 61 -4.58 29.65 10.48
N LEU A 62 -5.76 29.05 10.54
CA LEU A 62 -7.03 29.75 10.31
C LEU A 62 -7.50 30.59 11.50
N LEU A 63 -7.17 30.17 12.73
CA LEU A 63 -7.57 30.86 13.96
C LEU A 63 -6.62 32.00 14.36
N GLN A 64 -5.42 32.05 13.77
CA GLN A 64 -4.48 33.14 14.03
C GLN A 64 -5.00 34.46 13.42
N SER A 65 -4.67 35.59 14.05
CA SER A 65 -4.97 36.93 13.52
C SER A 65 -3.66 37.60 13.10
N PRO A 66 -3.45 37.93 11.80
CA PRO A 66 -4.35 37.69 10.66
C PRO A 66 -4.38 36.22 10.20
N PRO A 67 -5.50 35.72 9.64
CA PRO A 67 -5.61 34.34 9.15
C PRO A 67 -4.53 34.07 8.11
N GLN A 68 -3.79 32.98 8.29
CA GLN A 68 -2.78 32.53 7.34
C GLN A 68 -3.32 31.38 6.50
N SER A 69 -2.87 31.32 5.23
CA SER A 69 -3.24 30.20 4.36
C SER A 69 -2.67 28.89 4.91
N PRO A 70 -3.48 27.82 5.00
CA PRO A 70 -3.00 26.48 5.39
C PRO A 70 -1.98 25.87 4.40
N ALA A 71 -1.69 26.52 3.26
CA ALA A 71 -0.71 26.07 2.28
C ALA A 71 0.70 25.89 2.84
N GLY A 72 1.03 26.51 3.99
CA GLY A 72 2.30 26.30 4.69
C GLY A 72 2.42 24.98 5.45
N CYS A 73 1.33 24.21 5.59
CA CYS A 73 1.28 22.95 6.33
C CYS A 73 1.85 21.79 5.51
N ILE A 74 3.15 21.86 5.20
CA ILE A 74 3.89 20.86 4.42
C ILE A 74 4.81 20.00 5.28
N GLY A 75 5.24 18.86 4.73
CA GLY A 75 6.23 17.99 5.36
C GLY A 75 5.63 16.72 5.97
N ASP A 76 6.30 16.18 6.99
CA ASP A 76 5.92 14.93 7.65
C ASP A 76 5.15 15.23 8.95
N PRO A 77 3.83 14.99 9.01
CA PRO A 77 2.99 15.42 10.12
C PRO A 77 3.02 14.46 11.33
N LEU A 78 3.61 13.27 11.18
CA LEU A 78 3.65 12.25 12.24
C LEU A 78 5.09 11.93 12.64
N SER A 79 5.32 11.79 13.95
CA SER A 79 6.54 11.16 14.47
C SER A 79 6.60 9.67 14.08
N THR A 80 7.80 9.08 14.09
CA THR A 80 8.01 7.66 13.77
C THR A 80 7.15 6.72 14.61
N ALA A 81 7.00 6.97 15.91
CA ALA A 81 6.13 6.19 16.79
C ALA A 81 4.65 6.31 16.43
N ALA A 82 4.19 7.51 16.03
CA ALA A 82 2.81 7.71 15.61
C ALA A 82 2.50 6.97 14.29
N LYS A 83 3.48 6.89 13.37
CA LYS A 83 3.34 6.10 12.14
C LYS A 83 3.23 4.62 12.43
N GLN A 84 4.04 4.12 13.36
CA GLN A 84 3.98 2.71 13.82
C GLN A 84 2.61 2.37 14.39
N ASN A 85 2.04 3.25 15.20
CA ASN A 85 0.70 3.06 15.77
C ASN A 85 -0.42 3.14 14.72
N ALA A 86 -0.28 4.02 13.72
CA ALA A 86 -1.30 4.21 12.68
C ALA A 86 -1.30 3.08 11.63
N ALA A 87 -0.15 2.50 11.33
CA ALA A 87 0.00 1.46 10.32
C ALA A 87 0.93 0.33 10.78
N PRO A 88 0.56 -0.41 11.84
CA PRO A 88 1.44 -1.40 12.48
C PRO A 88 1.91 -2.48 11.50
N PHE A 89 1.03 -2.93 10.60
CA PHE A 89 1.35 -3.97 9.63
C PHE A 89 2.49 -3.62 8.67
N LEU A 90 2.69 -2.34 8.34
CA LEU A 90 3.83 -1.92 7.52
C LEU A 90 5.13 -2.09 8.30
N PHE A 91 5.17 -1.60 9.54
CA PHE A 91 6.37 -1.63 10.37
C PHE A 91 6.71 -3.04 10.88
N PHE A 92 5.71 -3.87 11.21
CA PHE A 92 5.92 -5.29 11.52
C PHE A 92 6.48 -6.07 10.33
N GLY A 93 6.14 -5.67 9.10
CA GLY A 93 6.73 -6.22 7.88
C GLY A 93 8.14 -5.71 7.57
N GLY A 94 8.75 -4.91 8.46
CA GLY A 94 10.06 -4.27 8.23
C GLY A 94 10.03 -3.17 7.17
N LEU A 95 8.84 -2.69 6.79
CA LEU A 95 8.66 -1.67 5.77
C LEU A 95 8.73 -0.28 6.42
N THR A 96 9.36 0.66 5.72
CA THR A 96 9.49 2.06 6.13
C THR A 96 8.68 2.98 5.22
N PRO A 97 7.38 3.17 5.48
CA PRO A 97 6.54 4.02 4.64
C PRO A 97 6.91 5.49 4.79
N THR A 98 6.88 6.20 3.68
CA THR A 98 7.05 7.66 3.64
C THR A 98 5.69 8.33 3.68
N LEU A 99 5.57 9.37 4.51
CA LEU A 99 4.37 10.19 4.63
C LEU A 99 4.78 11.63 4.34
N THR A 100 4.13 12.26 3.36
CA THR A 100 4.42 13.63 2.96
C THR A 100 3.14 14.40 2.75
N VAL A 101 3.15 15.66 3.14
CA VAL A 101 2.06 16.61 2.91
C VAL A 101 2.55 17.62 1.90
N GLY A 102 1.91 17.64 0.74
CA GLY A 102 2.08 18.67 -0.28
C GLY A 102 0.93 19.67 -0.24
N ALA A 103 1.19 20.90 -0.66
CA ALA A 103 0.15 21.89 -0.88
C ALA A 103 -0.06 22.09 -2.38
N ASN A 104 -1.30 22.17 -2.80
CA ASN A 104 -1.73 22.68 -4.09
C ASN A 104 -2.53 23.98 -3.87
N SER A 105 -2.91 24.67 -4.94
CA SER A 105 -3.61 25.96 -4.86
C SER A 105 -4.90 25.93 -4.02
N ASN A 106 -5.61 24.79 -3.97
CA ASN A 106 -6.91 24.66 -3.31
C ASN A 106 -7.01 23.47 -2.32
N SER A 107 -5.92 22.74 -2.08
CA SER A 107 -5.96 21.56 -1.18
C SER A 107 -4.58 21.13 -0.70
N LEU A 108 -4.52 20.52 0.49
CA LEU A 108 -3.36 19.80 0.99
C LEU A 108 -3.49 18.33 0.58
N SER A 109 -2.48 17.77 -0.07
CA SER A 109 -2.40 16.36 -0.41
C SER A 109 -1.50 15.63 0.59
N VAL A 110 -2.12 14.79 1.42
CA VAL A 110 -1.40 13.92 2.35
C VAL A 110 -1.17 12.57 1.67
N THR A 111 0.07 12.28 1.33
CA THR A 111 0.47 11.11 0.55
C THR A 111 1.29 10.16 1.41
N ALA A 112 0.82 8.93 1.55
CA ALA A 112 1.56 7.81 2.11
C ALA A 112 2.03 6.89 0.98
N SER A 113 3.31 6.53 0.97
CA SER A 113 3.90 5.70 -0.09
C SER A 113 4.87 4.67 0.45
N GLN A 114 4.95 3.53 -0.24
CA GLN A 114 5.88 2.45 0.07
C GLN A 114 6.71 2.09 -1.17
N ALA A 115 7.73 2.90 -1.47
CA ALA A 115 8.54 2.75 -2.69
C ALA A 115 9.23 1.37 -2.83
N ASN A 116 9.55 0.73 -1.70
CA ASN A 116 10.28 -0.54 -1.69
C ASN A 116 9.38 -1.79 -1.82
N PHE A 117 8.05 -1.64 -1.88
CA PHE A 117 7.18 -2.78 -2.09
C PHE A 117 7.28 -3.25 -3.55
N LYS A 118 7.59 -4.53 -3.72
CA LYS A 118 7.61 -5.21 -5.02
C LYS A 118 6.79 -6.49 -4.93
N MET A 119 5.92 -6.72 -5.91
CA MET A 119 5.27 -8.01 -6.10
C MET A 119 6.32 -9.10 -6.28
N LEU A 120 6.08 -10.26 -5.66
CA LEU A 120 6.97 -11.42 -5.73
C LEU A 120 6.73 -12.22 -7.01
N MET A 121 5.47 -12.31 -7.44
CA MET A 121 5.09 -13.09 -8.61
C MET A 121 5.21 -12.27 -9.91
N PRO A 122 5.83 -12.82 -10.96
CA PRO A 122 6.07 -12.10 -12.21
C PRO A 122 4.79 -11.79 -13.00
N ILE A 123 3.67 -12.44 -12.65
CA ILE A 123 2.37 -12.30 -13.33
C ILE A 123 1.77 -10.88 -13.20
N TRP A 124 2.19 -10.10 -12.20
CA TRP A 124 1.64 -8.76 -11.93
C TRP A 124 2.37 -7.64 -12.68
N GLY A 125 3.51 -7.93 -13.30
CA GLY A 125 4.37 -6.90 -13.89
C GLY A 125 4.84 -5.87 -12.85
N THR A 126 4.90 -4.60 -13.23
CA THR A 126 5.36 -3.50 -12.36
C THR A 126 4.26 -2.57 -11.88
N THR A 127 3.02 -2.76 -12.32
CA THR A 127 1.89 -1.85 -12.05
C THR A 127 1.49 -1.82 -10.57
N LEU A 128 1.67 -2.93 -9.86
CA LEU A 128 1.34 -3.05 -8.43
C LEU A 128 2.57 -2.85 -7.52
N ASN A 129 3.69 -2.40 -8.07
CA ASN A 129 4.86 -2.02 -7.27
C ASN A 129 4.70 -0.59 -6.76
N ALA A 130 5.42 -0.27 -5.68
CA ALA A 130 5.41 1.07 -5.08
C ALA A 130 4.00 1.65 -4.85
N PRO A 131 3.14 0.99 -4.04
CA PRO A 131 1.80 1.46 -3.74
C PRO A 131 1.83 2.82 -3.04
N ILE A 132 0.86 3.66 -3.40
CA ILE A 132 0.69 5.02 -2.91
C ILE A 132 -0.78 5.20 -2.54
N ALA A 133 -1.05 5.84 -1.40
CA ALA A 133 -2.37 6.30 -1.00
C ALA A 133 -2.30 7.79 -0.69
N SER A 134 -3.29 8.56 -1.15
CA SER A 134 -3.37 9.99 -0.88
C SER A 134 -4.75 10.38 -0.37
N ASN A 135 -4.78 11.36 0.53
CA ASN A 135 -5.98 12.04 1.00
C ASN A 135 -5.85 13.54 0.76
N GLN A 136 -6.97 14.19 0.45
CA GLN A 136 -7.00 15.63 0.20
C GLN A 136 -7.75 16.34 1.32
N ILE A 137 -7.18 17.43 1.82
CA ILE A 137 -7.81 18.35 2.77
C ILE A 137 -8.07 19.66 2.01
N PRO A 138 -9.33 20.02 1.71
CA PRO A 138 -9.64 21.29 1.07
C PRO A 138 -9.43 22.47 2.04
N PHE A 139 -9.03 23.63 1.51
CA PHE A 139 -8.97 24.90 2.24
C PHE A 139 -9.31 26.07 1.32
#